data_AF-A0A5B9T7K6-F1
#
_entry.id   AF-A0A5B9T7K6-F1
#
_cell.length_a   1.000
_cell.length_b   1.000
_cell.length_c   1.000
_cell.angle_alpha   90.00
_cell.angle_beta   90.00
_cell.angle_gamma   90.00
#
_symmetry.space_group_name_H-M   'P 1'
#
loop_
_entity.id
_entity.type
_entity.pdbx_description
1 polymer ?
#
loop_
_entity_poly.entity_id
_entity_poly.type
_entity_poly.pdbx_seq_one_letter_code
_entity_poly.pdbx_strand_id
1 'polypeptide(L)' 'MAYAWYFEGVKTLGAGSAAAYITLVPIFGVLSSAWFLGEPLHISLVAGCAAAVGGMTLMRYGQKAV' A
#
# COMPACT_ATOMS: atom_id res chain seq x y z
N MET A 1 12.22 14.34 1.35
CA MET A 1 12.19 13.87 -0.05
C MET A 1 11.01 12.93 -0.33
N ALA A 2 10.85 11.79 0.37
CA ALA A 2 9.72 10.88 0.14
C ALA A 2 8.32 11.56 0.23
N TYR A 3 8.10 12.39 1.25
CA TYR A 3 6.84 13.15 1.38
C TYR A 3 6.63 14.18 0.26
N ALA A 4 7.70 14.80 -0.25
CA ALA A 4 7.59 15.75 -1.35
C ALA A 4 7.09 15.05 -2.63
N TRP A 5 7.62 13.86 -2.92
CA TRP A 5 7.15 13.03 -4.03
C TRP A 5 5.75 12.49 -3.81
N TYR A 6 5.38 12.13 -2.58
CA TYR A 6 4.01 11.76 -2.27
C TYR A 6 3.04 12.91 -2.55
N PHE A 7 3.33 14.13 -2.08
CA PHE A 7 2.46 15.28 -2.31
C PHE A 7 2.42 15.71 -3.78
N GLU A 8 3.51 15.58 -4.52
CA GLU A 8 3.48 15.78 -5.98
C GLU A 8 2.60 14.72 -6.68
N GLY A 9 2.66 13.47 -6.23
CA GLY A 9 1.77 12.40 -6.66
C GLY A 9 0.30 12.69 -6.34
N VAL A 10 0.00 13.18 -5.13
CA VAL A 10 -1.35 13.62 -4.73
C VAL A 10 -1.84 14.75 -5.64
N LYS A 11 -0.97 15.73 -5.93
CA LYS A 11 -1.29 16.88 -6.78
C LYS A 11 -1.59 16.47 -8.23
N THR A 12 -0.93 15.44 -8.75
CA THR A 12 -1.07 14.98 -10.14
C THR A 12 -2.16 13.92 -10.32
N LEU A 13 -2.33 12.99 -9.37
CA LEU A 13 -3.22 11.83 -9.48
C LEU A 13 -4.51 11.97 -8.65
N GLY A 14 -4.58 12.99 -7.78
CA GLY A 14 -5.63 13.17 -6.80
C GLY A 14 -5.45 12.30 -5.54
N ALA A 15 -6.10 12.72 -4.45
CA ALA A 15 -5.93 12.10 -3.13
C ALA A 15 -6.34 10.62 -3.11
N GLY A 16 -7.41 10.22 -3.80
CA GLY A 16 -7.88 8.83 -3.82
C GLY A 16 -6.89 7.88 -4.49
N SER A 17 -6.37 8.26 -5.66
CA SER A 17 -5.37 7.45 -6.38
C SER A 17 -4.03 7.41 -5.63
N ALA A 18 -3.57 8.53 -5.08
CA ALA A 18 -2.33 8.60 -4.32
C ALA A 18 -2.39 7.80 -3.01
N ALA A 19 -3.50 7.92 -2.25
CA ALA A 19 -3.74 7.10 -1.07
C ALA A 19 -3.75 5.61 -1.43
N ALA A 20 -4.24 5.28 -2.64
CA ALA A 20 -4.23 3.91 -3.09
C ALA A 20 -2.84 3.35 -3.44
N TYR A 21 -1.86 4.19 -3.72
CA TYR A 21 -0.49 3.70 -3.89
C TYR A 21 0.18 3.41 -2.54
N ILE A 22 -0.21 4.10 -1.46
CA ILE A 22 0.35 3.88 -0.12
C ILE A 22 0.06 2.47 0.40
N THR A 23 -1.06 1.85 0.04
CA THR A 23 -1.36 0.49 0.55
C THR A 23 -0.45 -0.58 -0.05
N LEU A 24 0.32 -0.27 -1.10
CA LEU A 24 1.37 -1.15 -1.62
C LEU A 24 2.66 -1.09 -0.78
N VAL A 25 2.83 -0.07 0.06
CA VAL A 25 4.00 0.08 0.94
C VAL A 25 4.27 -1.16 1.79
N PRO A 26 3.30 -1.77 2.51
CA PRO A 26 3.56 -3.00 3.25
C PRO A 26 4.04 -4.15 2.35
N ILE A 27 3.52 -4.29 1.14
CA ILE A 27 3.94 -5.35 0.21
C ILE A 27 5.41 -5.15 -0.17
N PHE A 28 5.78 -3.94 -0.59
CA PHE A 28 7.18 -3.64 -0.90
C PHE A 28 8.08 -3.72 0.32
N GLY A 29 7.60 -3.35 1.51
CA GLY A 29 8.34 -3.49 2.76
C GLY A 29 8.67 -4.94 3.08
N VAL A 30 7.68 -5.83 2.97
CA VAL A 30 7.86 -7.28 3.21
C VAL A 30 8.77 -7.92 2.17
N LEU A 31 8.57 -7.61 0.88
CA LEU A 31 9.42 -8.13 -0.20
C LEU A 31 10.87 -7.63 -0.06
N SER A 32 11.04 -6.35 0.29
CA SER A 32 12.37 -5.79 0.50
C SER A 32 13.04 -6.37 1.73
N SER A 33 12.33 -6.56 2.84
CA SER A 33 12.87 -7.22 4.05
C SER A 33 13.31 -8.66 3.73
N ALA A 34 12.48 -9.44 3.05
CA ALA A 34 12.84 -10.80 2.65
C ALA A 34 14.06 -10.83 1.69
N TRP A 35 14.14 -9.89 0.75
CA TRP A 35 15.23 -9.84 -0.24
C TRP A 35 16.55 -9.32 0.34
N PHE A 36 16.50 -8.21 1.08
CA PHE A 36 17.70 -7.52 1.57
C PHE A 36 18.20 -8.10 2.90
N LEU A 37 17.31 -8.51 3.79
CA LEU A 37 17.66 -9.01 5.12
C LEU A 37 17.60 -10.55 5.20
N GLY A 38 16.99 -11.22 4.22
CA GLY A 38 16.85 -12.69 4.23
C GLY A 38 15.87 -13.19 5.29
N GLU A 39 14.98 -12.33 5.78
CA GLU A 39 14.02 -12.71 6.83
C GLU A 39 12.96 -13.69 6.29
N PRO A 40 12.61 -14.73 7.07
CA PRO A 40 11.59 -15.68 6.67
C PRO A 40 10.22 -15.01 6.60
N LEU A 41 9.50 -15.25 5.49
CA LEU A 41 8.14 -14.77 5.30
C LEU A 41 7.16 -15.58 6.15
N HIS A 42 6.73 -14.99 7.26
CA HIS A 42 5.69 -15.56 8.10
C HIS A 42 4.28 -15.37 7.52
N ILE A 43 3.39 -16.31 7.82
CA ILE A 43 1.96 -16.26 7.43
C ILE A 43 1.29 -14.97 7.93
N SER A 44 1.70 -14.44 9.07
CA SER A 44 1.20 -13.17 9.61
C SER A 44 1.49 -11.98 8.68
N LEU A 45 2.64 -11.95 8.01
CA LEU A 45 3.00 -10.90 7.05
C LEU A 45 2.13 -10.98 5.80
N VAL A 46 1.90 -12.20 5.31
CA VAL A 46 1.00 -12.46 4.17
C VAL A 46 -0.43 -12.05 4.51
N ALA A 47 -0.91 -12.40 5.71
CA ALA A 47 -2.22 -12.00 6.21
C ALA A 47 -2.35 -10.47 6.33
N GLY A 48 -1.30 -9.79 6.81
CA GLY A 48 -1.25 -8.33 6.85
C GLY A 48 -1.31 -7.68 5.46
N CYS A 49 -0.58 -8.22 4.48
CA CYS A 49 -0.65 -7.78 3.09
C CYS A 49 -2.05 -7.98 2.49
N ALA A 50 -2.66 -9.15 2.73
CA ALA A 50 -4.01 -9.46 2.28
C ALA A 50 -5.04 -8.50 2.92
N ALA A 51 -4.91 -8.20 4.21
CA ALA A 51 -5.77 -7.25 4.90
C ALA A 51 -5.63 -5.82 4.34
N ALA A 52 -4.42 -5.38 4.04
CA ALA A 52 -4.17 -4.06 3.45
C ALA A 52 -4.83 -3.92 2.06
N VAL A 53 -4.66 -4.92 1.18
CA VAL A 53 -5.29 -4.96 -0.15
C VAL A 53 -6.81 -5.11 -0.05
N GLY A 54 -7.30 -5.91 0.89
CA GLY A 54 -8.73 -6.07 1.15
C GLY A 54 -9.38 -4.76 1.61
N GLY A 55 -8.77 -4.08 2.60
CA GLY A 55 -9.25 -2.79 3.11
C GLY A 55 -9.27 -1.72 2.02
N MET A 56 -8.20 -1.63 1.21
CA MET A 56 -8.16 -0.81 0.01
C MET A 56 -9.35 -1.05 -0.92
N THR A 57 -9.57 -2.32 -1.25
CA THR A 57 -10.55 -2.72 -2.24
C THR A 57 -11.95 -2.36 -1.75
N LEU A 58 -12.24 -2.62 -0.48
CA LEU A 58 -13.48 -2.22 0.18
C LEU A 58 -13.68 -0.71 0.15
N MET A 59 -12.65 0.06 0.48
CA MET A 59 -12.71 1.52 0.50
C MET A 59 -12.96 2.10 -0.90
N ARG A 60 -12.33 1.52 -1.94
CA ARG A 60 -12.58 1.87 -3.35
C ARG A 60 -14.00 1.51 -3.80
N TYR A 61 -14.53 0.36 -3.37
CA TYR A 61 -15.92 -0.01 -3.68
C TYR A 61 -16.91 0.96 -3.04
N GLY A 62 -16.69 1.35 -1.78
CA GLY A 62 -17.53 2.36 -1.10
C GLY A 62 -17.52 3.72 -1.79
N GLN A 63 -16.36 4.17 -2.29
CA GLN A 63 -16.26 5.44 -3.04
C GLN A 63 -16.96 5.43 -4.40
N LYS A 64 -17.18 4.27 -5.02
CA LYS A 64 -17.92 4.18 -6.30
C LYS A 64 -19.44 4.12 -6.11
N ALA A 65 -19.90 3.80 -4.91
CA ALA A 65 -21.32 3.62 -4.60
C ALA A 65 -22.02 4.93 -4.16
N VAL A 66 -21.25 6.00 -3.95
CA VAL A 66 -21.70 7.37 -3.64
C VAL A 66 -21.53 8.22 -4.90
#